data_AF-A0A519UU13-F1
#
_entry.id   AF-A0A519UU13-F1
#
_cell.length_a   1.000
_cell.length_b   1.000
_cell.length_c   1.000
_cell.angle_alpha   90.00
_cell.angle_beta   90.00
_cell.angle_gamma   90.00
#
_symmetry.space_group_name_H-M   'P 1'
#
loop_
_entity.id
_entity.type
_entity.pdbx_description
1 polymer ?
#
loop_
_entity_poly.entity_id
_entity_poly.type
_entity_poly.pdbx_seq_one_letter_code
_entity_poly.pdbx_strand_id
1 'polypeptide(L)'
;MDLIAGKAVPSVFANKIVLLGYVAIGVNDVEDKHFTPMNEKYTGRALPDMNGVFIHANIISMVQDHDYIHRMPAWLMWSIAFLLCWLHMSLFIKDYLDNHIWFHLLAKIAQIISNHFYTQT
;
A
#
# COMPACT_ATOMS: atom_id res chain seq x y z
N MET A 1 21.63 10.09 -24.88
CA MET A 1 21.20 9.11 -25.89
C MET A 1 19.82 9.54 -26.36
N ASP A 2 19.69 10.01 -27.59
CA ASP A 2 18.41 10.47 -28.11
C ASP A 2 17.81 9.37 -29.00
N LEU A 3 16.84 8.66 -28.44
CA LEU A 3 16.15 7.55 -29.10
C LEU A 3 15.24 8.04 -30.22
N ILE A 4 14.62 9.21 -30.04
CA ILE A 4 13.62 9.75 -30.95
C ILE A 4 14.28 10.45 -32.13
N ALA A 5 15.45 11.08 -31.93
CA ALA A 5 16.24 11.64 -33.03
C ALA A 5 17.10 10.59 -33.78
N GLY A 6 16.88 9.28 -33.56
CA GLY A 6 17.59 8.21 -34.27
C GLY A 6 19.09 8.10 -33.96
N LYS A 7 19.56 8.72 -32.86
CA LYS A 7 20.97 8.73 -32.45
C LYS A 7 21.35 7.56 -31.53
N ALA A 8 20.52 6.52 -31.49
CA ALA A 8 20.71 5.39 -30.60
C ALA A 8 21.37 4.23 -31.33
N VAL A 9 22.43 3.69 -30.75
CA VAL A 9 23.13 2.52 -31.31
C VAL A 9 22.29 1.27 -31.04
N PRO A 10 21.82 0.53 -32.07
CA PRO A 10 20.92 -0.61 -31.89
C PRO A 10 21.48 -1.73 -31.01
N SER A 11 22.81 -1.88 -30.96
CA SER A 11 23.49 -2.88 -30.13
C SER A 11 23.25 -2.70 -28.63
N VAL A 12 22.90 -1.49 -28.17
CA VAL A 12 22.64 -1.20 -26.75
C VAL A 12 21.34 -1.87 -26.27
N PHE A 13 20.39 -2.12 -27.17
CA PHE A 13 19.08 -2.71 -26.85
C PHE A 13 18.99 -4.21 -27.13
N ALA A 14 20.01 -4.78 -27.78
CA ALA A 14 19.99 -6.18 -28.17
C ALA A 14 19.89 -7.08 -26.93
N ASN A 15 18.92 -8.01 -26.94
CA ASN A 15 18.68 -8.98 -25.88
C ASN A 15 18.39 -8.35 -24.49
N LYS A 16 17.78 -7.16 -24.45
CA LYS A 16 17.34 -6.49 -23.22
C LYS A 16 15.85 -6.19 -23.29
N ILE A 17 15.19 -6.19 -22.14
CA ILE A 17 13.85 -5.62 -22.00
C ILE A 17 14.00 -4.11 -21.88
N VAL A 18 13.40 -3.36 -22.80
CA VAL A 18 13.48 -1.89 -22.85
C VAL A 18 12.11 -1.32 -22.52
N LEU A 19 12.04 -0.48 -21.49
CA LEU A 19 10.85 0.26 -21.12
C LEU A 19 10.97 1.70 -21.61
N LEU A 20 9.99 2.12 -22.40
CA LEU A 20 9.83 3.49 -22.86
C LEU A 20 8.50 4.00 -22.33
N GLY A 21 8.55 5.08 -21.55
CA GLY A 21 7.38 5.66 -20.95
C GLY A 21 7.65 7.09 -20.53
N TYR A 22 6.56 7.81 -20.28
CA TYR A 22 6.63 9.16 -19.75
C TYR A 22 7.11 9.11 -18.30
N VAL A 23 7.95 10.08 -17.93
CA VAL A 23 8.39 10.29 -16.55
C VAL A 23 8.07 11.73 -16.21
N ALA A 24 7.08 11.92 -15.35
CA ALA A 24 6.73 13.22 -14.82
C ALA A 24 7.91 13.76 -14.00
N ILE A 25 8.42 14.93 -14.38
CA ILE A 25 9.59 15.56 -13.75
C ILE A 25 9.17 16.41 -12.55
N GLY A 26 7.97 16.99 -12.60
CA GLY A 26 7.44 17.88 -11.58
C GLY A 26 6.65 17.15 -10.49
N VAL A 27 6.58 17.72 -9.29
CA VAL A 27 5.74 17.21 -8.19
C VAL A 27 4.24 17.34 -8.50
N ASN A 28 3.85 18.41 -9.22
CA ASN A 28 2.47 18.68 -9.63
C ASN A 28 2.05 17.98 -10.93
N ASP A 29 2.99 17.30 -11.58
CA ASP A 29 2.75 16.52 -12.77
C ASP A 29 2.32 15.11 -12.34
N VAL A 30 1.01 14.90 -12.36
CA VAL A 30 0.32 13.74 -11.76
C VAL A 30 -0.39 12.88 -12.79
N GLU A 31 -0.30 13.22 -14.08
CA GLU A 31 -1.08 12.59 -15.15
C GLU A 31 -0.80 11.09 -15.29
N ASP A 32 0.48 10.69 -15.20
CA ASP A 32 0.93 9.29 -15.23
C ASP A 32 1.42 8.78 -13.86
N LYS A 33 1.14 9.51 -12.79
CA LYS A 33 1.54 9.07 -11.44
C LYS A 33 0.41 8.34 -10.75
N HIS A 34 0.79 7.27 -10.06
CA HIS A 34 -0.11 6.43 -9.27
C HIS A 34 0.31 6.45 -7.79
N PHE A 35 -0.68 6.22 -6.93
CA PHE A 35 -0.48 6.06 -5.50
C PHE A 35 0.07 4.68 -5.19
N THR A 36 1.17 4.62 -4.44
CA THR A 36 1.71 3.35 -3.94
C THR A 36 1.63 3.28 -2.41
N PRO A 37 1.60 2.06 -1.83
CA PRO A 37 1.69 1.89 -0.39
C PRO A 37 3.00 2.43 0.21
N MET A 38 4.02 2.66 -0.61
CA MET A 38 5.34 3.16 -0.21
C MET A 38 5.43 4.68 -0.26
N ASN A 39 4.32 5.37 -0.54
CA ASN A 39 4.25 6.83 -0.48
C ASN A 39 4.52 7.31 0.95
N GLU A 40 5.40 8.31 1.11
CA GLU A 40 5.71 8.93 2.41
C GLU A 40 4.44 9.46 3.10
N LYS A 41 3.45 9.89 2.31
CA LYS A 41 2.14 10.31 2.80
C LYS A 41 1.09 9.31 2.34
N TYR A 42 0.83 8.32 3.19
CA TYR A 42 -0.17 7.28 2.93
C TYR A 42 -1.63 7.73 3.18
N THR A 43 -1.84 8.84 3.92
CA THR A 43 -3.17 9.32 4.32
C THR A 43 -3.49 10.73 3.81
N GLY A 44 -4.77 11.01 3.54
CA GLY A 44 -5.28 12.32 3.13
C GLY A 44 -5.12 12.64 1.64
N ARG A 45 -5.06 13.94 1.29
CA ARG A 45 -4.80 14.45 -0.08
C ARG A 45 -3.33 14.31 -0.47
N ALA A 46 -2.78 13.11 -0.38
CA ALA A 46 -1.43 12.84 -0.85
C ALA A 46 -1.34 13.10 -2.37
N LEU A 47 -0.17 13.50 -2.83
CA LEU A 47 0.12 13.51 -4.27
C LEU A 47 0.58 12.10 -4.67
N PRO A 48 0.19 11.62 -5.85
CA PRO A 48 0.66 10.34 -6.34
C PRO A 48 2.17 10.37 -6.54
N ASP A 49 2.84 9.28 -6.18
CA ASP A 49 4.28 9.22 -5.96
C ASP A 49 5.05 8.45 -7.04
N MET A 50 4.40 7.51 -7.74
CA MET A 50 5.09 6.59 -8.66
C MET A 50 4.66 6.77 -10.11
N ASN A 51 5.62 6.99 -11.01
CA ASN A 51 5.37 7.02 -12.46
C ASN A 51 4.94 5.64 -12.97
N GLY A 52 4.01 5.60 -13.93
CA GLY A 52 3.50 4.36 -14.53
C GLY A 52 4.62 3.48 -15.10
N VAL A 53 5.61 4.07 -15.77
CA VAL A 53 6.76 3.31 -16.32
C VAL A 53 7.57 2.57 -15.24
N PHE A 54 7.68 3.11 -14.03
CA PHE A 54 8.37 2.45 -12.92
C PHE A 54 7.57 1.29 -12.33
N ILE A 55 6.24 1.38 -12.35
CA ILE A 55 5.37 0.25 -11.98
C ILE A 55 5.60 -0.93 -12.93
N HIS A 56 5.66 -0.67 -14.24
CA HIS A 56 5.96 -1.71 -15.23
C HIS A 56 7.36 -2.31 -15.02
N ALA A 57 8.35 -1.49 -14.65
CA ALA A 57 9.69 -1.96 -14.30
C ALA A 57 9.68 -2.92 -13.10
N ASN A 58 8.94 -2.58 -12.05
CA ASN A 58 8.77 -3.43 -10.87
C ASN A 58 8.05 -4.75 -11.19
N ILE A 59 7.06 -4.73 -12.10
CA ILE A 59 6.40 -5.96 -12.55
C ILE A 59 7.39 -6.86 -13.29
N ILE A 60 8.20 -6.28 -14.18
CA ILE A 60 9.19 -7.03 -14.94
C ILE A 60 10.28 -7.60 -14.02
N SER A 61 10.71 -6.86 -12.99
CA SER A 61 11.65 -7.41 -12.00
C SER A 61 11.05 -8.57 -11.23
N MET A 62 9.79 -8.47 -10.79
CA MET A 62 9.09 -9.61 -10.15
C MET A 62 9.02 -10.85 -11.06
N VAL A 63 8.80 -10.66 -12.37
CA VAL A 63 8.80 -11.77 -13.35
C VAL A 63 10.19 -12.37 -13.52
N GLN A 64 11.24 -11.55 -13.55
CA GLN A 64 12.63 -12.03 -13.64
C GLN A 64 13.06 -12.79 -12.39
N ASP A 65 12.74 -12.25 -11.22
CA ASP A 65 13.13 -12.80 -9.92
C ASP A 65 12.20 -13.94 -9.45
N HIS A 66 11.09 -14.17 -10.17
CA HIS A 66 10.04 -15.13 -9.81
C HIS A 66 9.43 -14.87 -8.42
N ASP A 67 9.56 -13.64 -7.91
CA ASP A 67 9.06 -13.20 -6.63
C ASP A 67 7.78 -12.38 -6.85
N TYR A 68 6.64 -13.06 -6.77
CA TYR A 68 5.34 -12.48 -7.05
C TYR A 68 4.62 -12.08 -5.76
N ILE A 69 3.89 -10.97 -5.82
CA ILE A 69 2.98 -10.59 -4.74
C ILE A 69 1.82 -11.59 -4.69
N HIS A 70 1.85 -12.49 -3.71
CA HIS A 70 0.80 -13.46 -3.47
C HIS A 70 -0.30 -12.90 -2.58
N ARG A 71 -1.56 -13.19 -2.91
CA ARG A 71 -2.69 -12.89 -2.03
C ARG A 71 -2.80 -13.95 -0.95
N MET A 72 -3.10 -13.53 0.27
CA MET A 72 -3.32 -14.45 1.39
C MET A 72 -4.52 -15.37 1.06
N PRO A 73 -4.39 -16.70 1.23
CA PRO A 73 -5.47 -17.62 0.91
C PRO A 73 -6.68 -17.36 1.82
N ALA A 74 -7.89 -17.48 1.26
CA ALA A 74 -9.12 -17.09 1.96
C ALA A 74 -9.30 -17.82 3.30
N TRP A 75 -8.99 -19.11 3.37
CA TRP A 75 -9.11 -19.89 4.61
C TRP A 75 -8.21 -19.36 5.74
N LEU A 76 -7.00 -18.90 5.41
CA LEU A 76 -6.06 -18.35 6.38
C LEU A 76 -6.55 -16.98 6.86
N MET A 77 -7.07 -16.17 5.95
CA MET A 77 -7.73 -14.89 6.27
C MET A 77 -8.90 -15.09 7.22
N TRP A 78 -9.79 -16.04 6.94
CA TRP A 78 -10.90 -16.38 7.83
C TRP A 78 -10.44 -16.89 9.19
N SER A 79 -9.38 -17.71 9.22
CA SER A 79 -8.83 -18.24 10.48
C SER A 79 -8.25 -17.13 11.35
N ILE A 80 -7.44 -16.23 10.78
CA ILE A 80 -6.87 -15.09 11.50
C ILE A 80 -7.98 -14.15 11.96
N ALA A 81 -8.95 -13.85 11.10
CA ALA A 81 -10.08 -12.99 11.46
C ALA A 81 -10.90 -13.59 12.62
N PHE A 82 -11.19 -14.89 12.58
CA PHE A 82 -11.89 -15.59 13.65
C PHE A 82 -11.11 -15.53 14.97
N LEU A 83 -9.80 -15.82 14.94
CA LEU A 83 -8.96 -15.78 16.14
C LEU A 83 -8.87 -14.38 16.75
N LEU A 84 -8.66 -13.35 15.92
CA LEU A 84 -8.61 -11.97 16.37
C LEU A 84 -9.95 -11.51 16.95
N CYS A 85 -11.07 -11.81 16.30
CA CYS A 85 -12.40 -11.51 16.82
C CYS A 85 -12.68 -12.24 18.13
N TRP A 86 -12.36 -13.53 18.21
CA TRP A 86 -12.58 -14.31 19.43
C TRP A 86 -11.75 -13.78 20.59
N LEU A 87 -10.47 -13.51 20.36
CA LEU A 87 -9.58 -12.94 21.38
C LEU A 87 -10.05 -11.56 21.82
N HIS A 88 -10.43 -10.69 20.87
CA HIS A 88 -10.98 -9.37 21.16
C HIS A 88 -12.22 -9.47 22.05
N MET A 89 -13.18 -10.32 21.72
CA MET A 89 -14.37 -10.54 22.54
C MET A 89 -14.05 -11.14 23.91
N SER A 90 -13.13 -12.11 23.97
CA SER A 90 -12.73 -12.75 25.23
C SER A 90 -12.07 -11.76 26.20
N LEU A 91 -11.23 -10.86 25.70
CA LEU A 91 -10.61 -9.80 26.51
C LEU A 91 -11.67 -8.81 27.00
N PHE A 92 -12.58 -8.39 26.12
CA PHE A 92 -13.66 -7.46 26.47
C PHE A 92 -14.59 -8.01 27.55
N ILE A 93 -14.95 -9.30 27.46
CA ILE A 93 -15.80 -9.96 28.46
C ILE A 93 -15.08 -10.05 29.80
N LYS A 94 -13.79 -10.41 29.81
CA LYS A 94 -12.98 -10.46 31.04
C LYS A 94 -12.92 -9.08 31.71
N ASP A 95 -12.58 -8.05 30.95
CA ASP A 95 -12.47 -6.68 31.49
C ASP A 95 -13.82 -6.14 31.98
N TYR A 96 -14.92 -6.49 31.32
CA TYR A 96 -16.27 -6.14 31.75
C TYR A 96 -16.64 -6.79 33.10
N LEU A 97 -16.30 -8.07 33.28
CA LEU A 97 -16.63 -8.81 34.51
C LEU A 97 -15.83 -8.33 35.72
N ASP A 98 -14.55 -7.98 35.52
CA ASP A 98 -13.66 -7.57 36.61
C ASP A 98 -13.77 -6.07 36.94
N ASN A 99 -14.05 -5.19 35.96
CA ASN A 99 -14.02 -3.73 36.14
C ASN A 99 -15.06 -2.96 35.29
N HIS A 100 -16.35 -3.16 35.58
CA HIS A 100 -17.49 -2.56 34.88
C HIS A 100 -17.37 -1.04 34.57
N ILE A 101 -16.91 -0.22 35.53
CA ILE A 101 -16.83 1.25 35.36
C ILE A 101 -15.64 1.68 34.49
N TRP A 102 -14.50 1.01 34.64
CA TRP A 102 -13.28 1.36 33.89
C TRP A 102 -13.36 0.89 32.43
N PHE A 103 -14.05 -0.22 32.18
CA PHE A 103 -14.30 -0.70 30.82
C PHE A 103 -15.14 0.29 30.00
N HIS A 104 -16.23 0.82 30.57
CA HIS A 104 -17.05 1.82 29.88
C HIS A 104 -16.29 3.12 29.57
N LEU A 105 -15.35 3.52 30.43
CA LEU A 105 -14.52 4.71 30.21
C LEU A 105 -13.47 4.46 29.12
N LEU A 106 -12.74 3.34 29.18
CA LEU A 106 -11.74 2.93 28.18
C LEU A 106 -12.35 2.77 26.79
N ALA A 107 -13.52 2.13 26.68
CA ALA A 107 -14.23 1.96 25.41
C ALA A 107 -14.62 3.30 24.77
N LYS A 108 -15.10 4.26 25.57
CA LYS A 108 -15.44 5.61 25.08
C LYS A 108 -14.21 6.40 24.64
N ILE A 109 -13.08 6.26 25.35
CA ILE A 109 -11.81 6.90 24.97
C ILE A 109 -11.31 6.31 23.64
N ALA A 110 -11.29 4.98 23.50
CA ALA A 110 -10.91 4.31 22.25
C ALA A 110 -11.79 4.73 21.08
N GLN A 111 -13.10 4.90 21.30
CA GLN A 111 -14.05 5.35 20.29
C GLN A 111 -13.82 6.81 19.86
N ILE A 112 -13.47 7.70 20.79
CA ILE A 112 -13.13 9.10 20.48
C ILE A 112 -11.81 9.18 19.69
N ILE A 113 -10.80 8.41 20.10
CA ILE A 113 -9.50 8.35 19.40
C ILE A 113 -9.69 7.84 17.97
N SER A 114 -10.45 6.75 17.81
CA SER A 114 -10.79 6.17 16.51
C SER A 114 -11.52 7.19 15.63
N ASN A 115 -12.56 7.84 16.16
CA ASN A 115 -13.31 8.85 15.41
C ASN A 115 -12.43 10.05 14.98
N HIS A 116 -11.54 10.52 15.86
CA HIS A 116 -10.58 11.58 15.52
C HIS A 116 -9.64 11.15 14.39
N PHE A 117 -9.20 9.90 14.40
CA PHE A 117 -8.37 9.34 13.34
C PHE A 117 -9.11 9.29 11.99
N TYR A 118 -10.39 8.89 11.99
CA TYR A 118 -11.22 8.85 10.78
C TYR A 118 -11.65 10.23 10.25
N THR A 119 -11.67 11.27 11.08
CA THR A 119 -11.97 12.64 10.63
C THR A 119 -10.75 13.39 10.09
N GLN A 120 -9.54 12.85 10.29
CA GLN A 120 -8.30 13.40 9.74
C GLN A 120 -7.78 12.69 8.47
N THR A 121 -8.44 11.60 8.05
CA THR A 121 -8.23 10.94 6.74
C THR A 121 -9.14 11.52 5.67
#